data_AF-A0A368VUJ7-F1
#
_entry.id   AF-A0A368VUJ7-F1
#
_cell.length_a   1.000
_cell.length_b   1.000
_cell.length_c   1.000
_cell.angle_alpha   90.00
_cell.angle_beta   90.00
_cell.angle_gamma   90.00
#
_symmetry.space_group_name_H-M   'P 1'
#
loop_
_entity.id
_entity.type
_entity.pdbx_description
1 polymer ?
#
loop_
_entity_poly.entity_id
_entity_poly.type
_entity_poly.pdbx_seq_one_letter_code
_entity_poly.pdbx_strand_id
1 'polypeptide(L)'
;MNDCIPLIGQQMRKLVQRWFTAEPLVRYAELFIEDKLQESTKFGQLTIIHYRMFGGTEEVVYQAAAAVELFILASDILDDLQDQDAPAKVWMQVPQPAAIHVASALLTLSQQAMLECAMDSETRIALAEMMNGQILRAANGQMIDIMNEITDEQSYFDMVKQKSAALLLFACMTGVMLAGQSWHSTVAEYATEVGIAAQIQNDLRDLLRWDDKSDFLKRKRTLLTLYLIEGEAEEDRWINDYFQGKLSVDDVALNRERFREACERTGAILYGSVMSRMHYNRFEELLGSIQEASPWKSTFLQILNQETA
;
A
#
# COMPACT_ATOMS: atom_id res chain seq x y z
N MET A 1 -5.85 -24.40 1.14
CA MET A 1 -6.68 -23.20 0.93
C MET A 1 -6.92 -23.12 -0.56
N ASN A 2 -8.18 -23.11 -1.01
CA ASN A 2 -8.44 -22.90 -2.44
C ASN A 2 -7.87 -21.53 -2.79
N ASP A 3 -6.96 -21.49 -3.76
CA ASP A 3 -6.38 -20.25 -4.23
C ASP A 3 -7.52 -19.31 -4.65
N CYS A 4 -7.71 -18.23 -3.90
CA CYS A 4 -8.78 -17.27 -4.12
C CYS A 4 -8.40 -16.23 -5.19
N ILE A 5 -7.13 -16.17 -5.60
CA ILE A 5 -6.63 -15.20 -6.57
C ILE A 5 -7.31 -15.38 -7.95
N PRO A 6 -7.46 -16.61 -8.49
CA PRO A 6 -8.22 -16.81 -9.74
C PRO A 6 -9.66 -16.29 -9.67
N LEU A 7 -10.33 -16.44 -8.52
CA LEU A 7 -11.71 -16.00 -8.32
C LEU A 7 -11.81 -14.47 -8.25
N ILE A 8 -10.89 -13.81 -7.54
CA ILE A 8 -10.77 -12.35 -7.53
C ILE A 8 -10.55 -11.83 -8.96
N GLY A 9 -9.54 -12.37 -9.65
CA GLY A 9 -9.21 -11.97 -11.02
C GLY A 9 -10.34 -12.22 -12.02
N GLN A 10 -11.13 -13.27 -11.85
CA GLN A 10 -12.32 -13.51 -12.65
C GLN A 10 -13.38 -12.42 -12.42
N GLN A 11 -13.63 -12.02 -11.17
CA GLN A 11 -14.58 -10.95 -10.87
C GLN A 11 -14.10 -9.60 -11.39
N MET A 12 -12.82 -9.27 -11.26
CA MET A 12 -12.24 -8.03 -11.82
C MET A 12 -12.46 -7.94 -13.33
N ARG A 13 -12.15 -9.02 -14.07
CA ARG A 13 -12.36 -9.07 -15.53
C ARG A 13 -13.83 -8.98 -15.91
N LYS A 14 -14.72 -9.67 -15.17
CA LYS A 14 -16.17 -9.59 -15.37
C LYS A 14 -16.69 -8.16 -15.20
N LEU A 15 -16.20 -7.43 -14.21
CA LEU A 15 -16.55 -6.02 -13.99
C LEU A 15 -16.07 -5.12 -15.13
N VAL A 16 -14.83 -5.29 -15.58
CA VAL A 16 -14.27 -4.57 -16.73
C VAL A 16 -15.10 -4.83 -17.99
N GLN A 17 -15.34 -6.10 -18.34
CA GLN A 17 -16.10 -6.49 -19.54
C GLN A 17 -17.56 -6.03 -19.51
N ARG A 18 -18.14 -5.85 -18.32
CA ARG A 18 -19.51 -5.35 -18.16
C ARG A 18 -19.61 -3.85 -18.42
N TRP A 19 -18.63 -3.06 -17.97
CA TRP A 19 -18.74 -1.60 -17.93
C TRP A 19 -17.90 -0.87 -18.98
N PHE A 20 -16.76 -1.43 -19.37
CA PHE A 20 -15.89 -0.83 -20.38
C PHE A 20 -16.25 -1.39 -21.75
N THR A 21 -16.49 -0.51 -22.71
CA THR A 21 -16.94 -0.88 -24.07
C THR A 21 -16.05 -0.33 -25.17
N ALA A 22 -15.21 0.65 -24.85
CA ALA A 22 -14.30 1.26 -25.81
C ALA A 22 -12.96 0.51 -25.87
N GLU A 23 -12.49 0.23 -27.09
CA GLU A 23 -11.08 -0.08 -27.32
C GLU A 23 -10.28 1.24 -27.40
N PRO A 24 -9.13 1.40 -26.71
CA PRO A 24 -8.33 0.37 -26.03
C PRO A 24 -8.57 0.20 -24.52
N LEU A 25 -9.60 0.83 -23.94
CA LEU A 25 -9.83 0.86 -22.48
C LEU A 25 -9.99 -0.56 -21.90
N VAL A 26 -10.79 -1.42 -22.53
CA VAL A 26 -10.99 -2.81 -22.10
C VAL A 26 -9.66 -3.56 -22.07
N ARG A 27 -8.93 -3.54 -23.18
CA ARG A 27 -7.65 -4.22 -23.33
C ARG A 27 -6.60 -3.76 -22.33
N TYR A 28 -6.46 -2.45 -22.10
CA TYR A 28 -5.51 -1.94 -21.11
C TYR A 28 -5.90 -2.32 -19.68
N ALA A 29 -7.19 -2.22 -19.33
CA ALA A 29 -7.66 -2.66 -18.02
C ALA A 29 -7.38 -4.15 -17.77
N GLU A 30 -7.65 -5.02 -18.75
CA GLU A 30 -7.36 -6.46 -18.64
C GLU A 30 -5.86 -6.76 -18.51
N LEU A 31 -5.02 -6.06 -19.28
CA LEU A 31 -3.56 -6.17 -19.19
C LEU A 31 -3.04 -5.75 -17.81
N PHE A 32 -3.55 -4.65 -17.26
CA PHE A 32 -3.13 -4.15 -15.95
C PHE A 32 -3.58 -5.08 -14.82
N ILE A 33 -4.77 -5.67 -14.95
CA ILE A 33 -5.24 -6.72 -14.03
C ILE A 33 -4.33 -7.95 -14.08
N GLU A 34 -3.89 -8.36 -15.27
CA GLU A 34 -3.00 -9.52 -15.40
C GLU A 34 -1.66 -9.29 -14.69
N ASP A 35 -1.05 -8.11 -14.86
CA ASP A 35 0.18 -7.73 -14.16
C ASP A 35 -0.02 -7.71 -12.64
N LYS A 36 -1.11 -7.07 -12.17
CA LYS A 36 -1.44 -7.00 -10.73
C LYS A 36 -1.55 -8.36 -10.07
N LEU A 37 -2.16 -9.34 -10.74
CA LEU A 37 -2.36 -10.67 -10.19
C LEU A 37 -1.04 -11.47 -10.03
N GLN A 38 0.07 -11.02 -10.64
CA GLN A 38 1.39 -11.64 -10.46
C GLN A 38 2.13 -11.15 -9.21
N GLU A 39 1.71 -10.04 -8.59
CA GLU A 39 2.38 -9.50 -7.39
C GLU A 39 2.27 -10.44 -6.19
N SER A 40 3.14 -10.36 -5.19
CA SER A 40 3.03 -11.24 -4.01
C SER A 40 1.74 -11.02 -3.23
N THR A 41 1.31 -9.76 -3.11
CA THR A 41 0.27 -9.35 -2.16
C THR A 41 -0.94 -8.81 -2.86
N LYS A 42 -2.10 -9.37 -2.48
CA LYS A 42 -3.39 -8.94 -3.01
C LYS A 42 -4.27 -8.53 -1.84
N PHE A 43 -4.68 -7.27 -1.82
CA PHE A 43 -5.51 -6.72 -0.75
C PHE A 43 -6.89 -7.40 -0.73
N GLY A 44 -7.40 -7.85 -1.87
CA GLY A 44 -8.60 -8.67 -1.95
C GLY A 44 -8.51 -9.97 -1.15
N GLN A 45 -7.31 -10.55 -0.98
CA GLN A 45 -7.14 -11.71 -0.10
C GLN A 45 -7.33 -11.33 1.37
N LEU A 46 -6.87 -10.14 1.78
CA LEU A 46 -7.09 -9.62 3.13
C LEU A 46 -8.58 -9.46 3.39
N THR A 47 -9.33 -8.91 2.44
CA THR A 47 -10.80 -8.82 2.53
C THR A 47 -11.44 -10.19 2.74
N ILE A 48 -11.03 -11.21 1.98
CA ILE A 48 -11.56 -12.57 2.13
C ILE A 48 -11.21 -13.14 3.50
N ILE A 49 -9.96 -13.02 3.95
CA ILE A 49 -9.52 -13.56 5.24
C ILE A 49 -10.31 -12.94 6.38
N HIS A 50 -10.52 -11.63 6.37
CA HIS A 50 -11.29 -10.95 7.42
C HIS A 50 -12.77 -11.35 7.35
N TYR A 51 -13.35 -11.43 6.15
CA TYR A 51 -14.71 -11.94 6.01
C TYR A 51 -14.88 -13.34 6.62
N ARG A 52 -13.94 -14.26 6.34
CA ARG A 52 -13.96 -15.63 6.89
C ARG A 52 -13.67 -15.66 8.39
N MET A 53 -12.76 -14.81 8.87
CA MET A 53 -12.40 -14.68 10.29
C MET A 53 -13.63 -14.30 11.13
N PHE A 54 -14.48 -13.42 10.61
CA PHE A 54 -15.71 -12.96 11.24
C PHE A 54 -16.96 -13.79 10.88
N GLY A 55 -16.78 -15.02 10.38
CA GLY A 55 -17.86 -16.00 10.22
C GLY A 55 -18.57 -15.98 8.86
N GLY A 56 -18.12 -15.14 7.92
CA GLY A 56 -18.63 -15.11 6.56
C GLY A 56 -18.41 -16.43 5.82
N THR A 57 -19.45 -16.95 5.17
CA THR A 57 -19.38 -18.22 4.43
C THR A 57 -19.68 -18.11 2.94
N GLU A 58 -20.35 -17.05 2.52
CA GLU A 58 -20.85 -16.88 1.15
C GLU A 58 -19.74 -16.47 0.16
N GLU A 59 -20.00 -16.71 -1.13
CA GLU A 59 -19.07 -16.35 -2.22
C GLU A 59 -19.18 -14.88 -2.65
N VAL A 60 -20.15 -14.13 -2.11
CA VAL A 60 -20.32 -12.71 -2.41
C VAL A 60 -19.07 -11.88 -2.09
N VAL A 61 -18.24 -12.36 -1.16
CA VAL A 61 -16.95 -11.75 -0.80
C VAL A 61 -15.99 -11.59 -1.98
N TYR A 62 -16.05 -12.45 -3.00
CA TYR A 62 -15.17 -12.32 -4.17
C TYR A 62 -15.43 -11.03 -4.96
N GLN A 63 -16.67 -10.53 -4.95
CA GLN A 63 -17.00 -9.26 -5.60
C GLN A 63 -16.47 -8.07 -4.78
N ALA A 64 -16.59 -8.11 -3.46
CA ALA A 64 -16.00 -7.10 -2.57
C ALA A 64 -14.47 -7.09 -2.67
N ALA A 65 -13.84 -8.27 -2.67
CA ALA A 65 -12.41 -8.44 -2.85
C ALA A 65 -11.92 -7.89 -4.21
N ALA A 66 -12.68 -8.12 -5.29
CA ALA A 66 -12.37 -7.53 -6.60
C ALA A 66 -12.54 -6.01 -6.62
N ALA A 67 -13.54 -5.46 -5.90
CA ALA A 67 -13.68 -4.01 -5.76
C ALA A 67 -12.45 -3.40 -5.05
N VAL A 68 -12.01 -4.01 -3.95
CA VAL A 68 -10.78 -3.61 -3.24
C VAL A 68 -9.57 -3.71 -4.17
N GLU A 69 -9.38 -4.83 -4.86
CA GLU A 69 -8.21 -5.03 -5.73
C GLU A 69 -8.18 -4.08 -6.93
N LEU A 70 -9.34 -3.76 -7.52
CA LEU A 70 -9.45 -2.76 -8.59
C LEU A 70 -9.08 -1.37 -8.10
N PHE A 71 -9.47 -1.02 -6.88
CA PHE A 71 -9.06 0.25 -6.26
C PHE A 71 -7.54 0.28 -6.06
N ILE A 72 -6.95 -0.77 -5.48
CA ILE A 72 -5.50 -0.84 -5.24
C ILE A 72 -4.74 -0.75 -6.55
N LEU A 73 -5.15 -1.49 -7.59
CA LEU A 73 -4.57 -1.36 -8.93
C LEU A 73 -4.64 0.08 -9.46
N ALA A 74 -5.79 0.74 -9.33
CA ALA A 74 -5.92 2.14 -9.74
C ALA A 74 -4.98 3.06 -8.95
N SER A 75 -4.83 2.83 -7.64
CA SER A 75 -3.93 3.57 -6.77
C SER A 75 -2.47 3.38 -7.18
N ASP A 76 -2.03 2.15 -7.40
CA ASP A 76 -0.64 1.82 -7.78
C ASP A 76 -0.27 2.45 -9.14
N ILE A 77 -1.17 2.38 -10.13
CA ILE A 77 -0.94 3.04 -11.42
C ILE A 77 -0.76 4.55 -11.24
N LEU A 78 -1.59 5.19 -10.41
CA LEU A 78 -1.50 6.63 -10.16
C LEU A 78 -0.24 7.01 -9.37
N ASP A 79 0.15 6.21 -8.38
CA ASP A 79 1.37 6.38 -7.57
C ASP A 79 2.61 6.26 -8.47
N ASP A 80 2.75 5.18 -9.24
CA ASP A 80 3.88 4.98 -10.16
C ASP A 80 3.99 6.11 -11.21
N LEU A 81 2.85 6.62 -11.70
CA LEU A 81 2.81 7.76 -12.64
C LEU A 81 3.20 9.09 -11.98
N GLN A 82 2.90 9.28 -10.70
CA GLN A 82 3.25 10.48 -9.93
C GLN A 82 4.73 10.46 -9.54
N ASP A 83 5.22 9.30 -9.10
CA ASP A 83 6.59 9.10 -8.62
C ASP A 83 7.59 8.85 -9.76
N GLN A 84 7.09 8.66 -10.98
CA GLN A 84 7.85 8.36 -12.20
C GLN A 84 8.83 7.22 -11.99
N ASP A 85 8.38 6.18 -11.29
CA ASP A 85 9.18 5.01 -10.94
C ASP A 85 8.60 3.74 -11.59
N ALA A 86 9.05 2.57 -11.13
CA ALA A 86 8.59 1.27 -11.62
C ALA A 86 8.49 1.13 -13.16
N PRO A 87 9.51 1.53 -13.96
CA PRO A 87 9.40 1.59 -15.42
C PRO A 87 9.11 0.23 -16.07
N ALA A 88 9.35 -0.88 -15.38
CA ALA A 88 9.04 -2.23 -15.88
C ALA A 88 7.54 -2.56 -15.90
N LYS A 89 6.69 -1.80 -15.18
CA LYS A 89 5.25 -2.06 -15.09
C LYS A 89 4.55 -1.81 -16.41
N VAL A 90 3.58 -2.66 -16.74
CA VAL A 90 2.86 -2.60 -18.03
C VAL A 90 2.15 -1.26 -18.25
N TRP A 91 1.66 -0.61 -17.19
CA TRP A 91 1.01 0.70 -17.27
C TRP A 91 1.99 1.85 -17.53
N MET A 92 3.27 1.67 -17.21
CA MET A 92 4.33 2.62 -17.56
C MET A 92 4.81 2.47 -19.01
N GLN A 93 4.40 1.39 -19.69
CA GLN A 93 4.78 1.07 -21.08
C GLN A 93 3.71 1.45 -22.11
N VAL A 94 2.55 1.94 -21.67
CA VAL A 94 1.51 2.48 -22.56
C VAL A 94 1.56 4.01 -22.59
N PRO A 95 0.90 4.69 -23.55
CA PRO A 95 0.84 6.15 -23.55
C PRO A 95 0.27 6.68 -22.23
N GLN A 96 1.00 7.57 -21.55
CA GLN A 96 0.62 8.12 -20.25
C GLN A 96 -0.82 8.65 -20.17
N PRO A 97 -1.38 9.37 -21.17
CA PRO A 97 -2.78 9.78 -21.14
C PRO A 97 -3.77 8.61 -21.06
N ALA A 98 -3.42 7.47 -21.67
CA ALA A 98 -4.22 6.25 -21.59
C ALA A 98 -4.11 5.59 -20.21
N ALA A 99 -2.91 5.48 -19.64
CA ALA A 99 -2.69 4.93 -18.30
C ALA A 99 -3.48 5.71 -17.23
N ILE A 100 -3.39 7.05 -17.26
CA ILE A 100 -4.17 7.94 -16.36
C ILE A 100 -5.67 7.70 -16.50
N HIS A 101 -6.16 7.60 -17.75
CA HIS A 101 -7.58 7.38 -18.00
C HIS A 101 -8.05 6.00 -17.51
N VAL A 102 -7.27 4.94 -17.76
CA VAL A 102 -7.57 3.59 -17.28
C VAL A 102 -7.61 3.57 -15.76
N ALA A 103 -6.62 4.16 -15.08
CA ALA A 103 -6.60 4.22 -13.62
C ALA A 103 -7.82 4.97 -13.05
N SER A 104 -8.17 6.12 -13.65
CA SER A 104 -9.36 6.88 -13.25
C SER A 104 -10.65 6.08 -13.45
N ALA A 105 -10.76 5.33 -14.55
CA ALA A 105 -11.90 4.47 -14.83
C ALA A 105 -11.98 3.26 -13.88
N LEU A 106 -10.84 2.64 -13.55
CA LEU A 106 -10.75 1.54 -12.59
C LEU A 106 -11.13 2.01 -11.17
N LEU A 107 -10.73 3.22 -10.78
CA LEU A 107 -11.17 3.84 -9.53
C LEU A 107 -12.70 3.95 -9.48
N THR A 108 -13.34 4.50 -10.51
CA THR A 108 -14.82 4.56 -10.58
C THR A 108 -15.45 3.16 -10.60
N LEU A 109 -14.85 2.22 -11.33
CA LEU A 109 -15.33 0.84 -11.41
C LEU A 109 -15.27 0.14 -10.04
N SER A 110 -14.23 0.41 -9.25
CA SER A 110 -14.08 -0.12 -7.89
C SER A 110 -15.21 0.35 -6.97
N GLN A 111 -15.60 1.63 -7.04
CA GLN A 111 -16.71 2.20 -6.29
C GLN A 111 -18.05 1.58 -6.73
N GLN A 112 -18.25 1.44 -8.05
CA GLN A 112 -19.43 0.77 -8.59
C GLN A 112 -19.52 -0.69 -8.12
N ALA A 113 -18.40 -1.41 -8.13
CA ALA A 113 -18.33 -2.80 -7.67
C ALA A 113 -18.65 -2.94 -6.17
N MET A 114 -18.19 -1.99 -5.35
CA MET A 114 -18.50 -1.94 -3.92
C MET A 114 -20.00 -1.73 -3.66
N LEU A 115 -20.66 -0.88 -4.46
CA LEU A 115 -22.12 -0.68 -4.38
C LEU A 115 -22.95 -1.90 -4.82
N GLU A 116 -22.32 -2.93 -5.38
CA GLU A 116 -22.98 -4.15 -5.84
C GLU A 116 -22.55 -5.39 -5.03
N CYS A 117 -21.66 -5.25 -4.03
CA CYS A 117 -21.01 -6.38 -3.36
C CYS A 117 -21.78 -6.96 -2.16
N ALA A 118 -22.94 -6.41 -1.81
CA ALA A 118 -23.79 -6.92 -0.73
C ALA A 118 -25.27 -6.87 -1.13
N MET A 119 -26.09 -7.73 -0.52
CA MET A 119 -27.50 -7.86 -0.88
C MET A 119 -28.36 -6.77 -0.26
N ASP A 120 -28.14 -6.45 1.02
CA ASP A 120 -28.88 -5.41 1.71
C ASP A 120 -28.33 -4.01 1.38
N SER A 121 -29.20 -3.00 1.37
CA SER A 121 -28.81 -1.63 1.02
C SER A 121 -27.99 -0.93 2.09
N GLU A 122 -28.19 -1.28 3.36
CA GLU A 122 -27.53 -0.63 4.50
C GLU A 122 -26.04 -0.94 4.50
N THR A 123 -25.67 -2.23 4.36
CA THR A 123 -24.28 -2.68 4.27
C THR A 123 -23.59 -2.10 3.04
N ARG A 124 -24.27 -2.03 1.89
CA ARG A 124 -23.71 -1.41 0.67
C ARG A 124 -23.36 0.06 0.86
N ILE A 125 -24.26 0.84 1.46
CA ILE A 125 -24.04 2.26 1.72
C ILE A 125 -22.88 2.42 2.72
N ALA A 126 -22.90 1.67 3.83
CA ALA A 126 -21.85 1.73 4.84
C ALA A 126 -20.47 1.35 4.28
N LEU A 127 -20.39 0.32 3.42
CA LEU A 127 -19.15 -0.07 2.75
C LEU A 127 -18.66 1.00 1.77
N ALA A 128 -19.56 1.61 0.98
CA ALA A 128 -19.20 2.67 0.06
C ALA A 128 -18.74 3.94 0.78
N GLU A 129 -19.40 4.31 1.88
CA GLU A 129 -18.99 5.42 2.75
C GLU A 129 -17.62 5.15 3.38
N MET A 130 -17.39 3.94 3.92
CA MET A 130 -16.11 3.54 4.50
C MET A 130 -15.00 3.56 3.45
N MET A 131 -15.24 2.96 2.29
CA MET A 131 -14.30 2.97 1.15
C MET A 131 -13.93 4.40 0.77
N ASN A 132 -14.92 5.25 0.44
CA ASN A 132 -14.65 6.62 0.01
C ASN A 132 -13.94 7.43 1.11
N GLY A 133 -14.28 7.22 2.38
CA GLY A 133 -13.58 7.84 3.50
C GLY A 133 -12.10 7.47 3.58
N GLN A 134 -11.76 6.18 3.41
CA GLN A 134 -10.36 5.74 3.39
C GLN A 134 -9.62 6.22 2.14
N ILE A 135 -10.27 6.26 0.97
CA ILE A 135 -9.67 6.80 -0.27
C ILE A 135 -9.33 8.28 -0.12
N LEU A 136 -10.24 9.08 0.45
CA LEU A 136 -9.97 10.49 0.71
C LEU A 136 -8.83 10.67 1.73
N ARG A 137 -8.74 9.80 2.74
CA ARG A 137 -7.63 9.79 3.68
C ARG A 137 -6.30 9.46 2.97
N ALA A 138 -6.29 8.44 2.11
CA ALA A 138 -5.16 8.06 1.27
C ALA A 138 -4.68 9.21 0.38
N ALA A 139 -5.61 9.95 -0.23
CA ALA A 139 -5.28 11.12 -1.04
C ALA A 139 -4.56 12.23 -0.24
N ASN A 140 -4.92 12.44 1.03
CA ASN A 140 -4.21 13.40 1.89
C ASN A 140 -2.78 12.92 2.18
N GLY A 141 -2.60 11.63 2.54
CA GLY A 141 -1.28 11.05 2.75
C GLY A 141 -0.41 11.08 1.49
N GLN A 142 -0.98 10.77 0.33
CA GLN A 142 -0.33 10.85 -0.97
C GLN A 142 0.21 12.25 -1.25
N MET A 143 -0.61 13.30 -1.03
CA MET A 143 -0.18 14.67 -1.28
C MET A 143 0.99 15.07 -0.38
N ILE A 144 0.96 14.68 0.90
CA ILE A 144 2.07 14.96 1.83
C ILE A 144 3.36 14.27 1.36
N ASP A 145 3.27 13.03 0.87
CA ASP A 145 4.42 12.27 0.34
C ASP A 145 4.99 12.93 -0.93
N ILE A 146 4.13 13.27 -1.91
CA ILE A 146 4.53 13.95 -3.16
C ILE A 146 5.18 15.30 -2.88
N MET A 147 4.57 16.12 -2.01
CA MET A 147 5.10 17.43 -1.67
C MET A 147 6.34 17.33 -0.78
N ASN A 148 6.65 16.14 -0.27
CA ASN A 148 7.81 15.84 0.57
C ASN A 148 7.85 16.75 1.82
N GLU A 149 6.68 17.04 2.39
CA GLU A 149 6.45 18.01 3.49
C GLU A 149 6.68 17.42 4.89
N ILE A 150 7.25 16.22 4.98
CA ILE A 150 7.52 15.53 6.23
C ILE A 150 8.66 16.25 6.96
N THR A 151 8.46 16.66 8.21
CA THR A 151 9.45 17.46 8.97
C THR A 151 10.17 16.68 10.04
N ASP A 152 9.52 15.64 10.56
CA ASP A 152 9.93 14.87 11.73
C ASP A 152 9.30 13.47 11.72
N GLU A 153 9.74 12.61 12.64
CA GLU A 153 9.26 11.24 12.80
C GLU A 153 7.73 11.15 12.98
N GLN A 154 7.12 12.06 13.73
CA GLN A 154 5.67 12.04 13.96
C GLN A 154 4.90 12.35 12.67
N SER A 155 5.33 13.36 11.91
CA SER A 155 4.74 13.70 10.62
C SER A 155 4.90 12.58 9.58
N TYR A 156 6.01 11.82 9.64
CA TYR A 156 6.20 10.62 8.83
C TYR A 156 5.13 9.58 9.18
N PHE A 157 4.98 9.23 10.46
CA PHE A 157 3.96 8.25 10.86
C PHE A 157 2.54 8.68 10.50
N ASP A 158 2.22 9.97 10.63
CA ASP A 158 0.90 10.47 10.29
C ASP A 158 0.65 10.49 8.77
N MET A 159 1.69 10.69 7.96
CA MET A 159 1.62 10.46 6.51
C MET A 159 1.34 8.98 6.22
N VAL A 160 2.13 8.06 6.79
CA VAL A 160 1.97 6.61 6.55
C VAL A 160 0.58 6.10 6.95
N LYS A 161 0.08 6.54 8.12
CA LYS A 161 -1.29 6.24 8.59
C LYS A 161 -2.36 6.72 7.63
N GLN A 162 -2.11 7.82 6.93
CA GLN A 162 -3.04 8.39 5.97
C GLN A 162 -2.92 7.73 4.60
N LYS A 163 -1.70 7.43 4.13
CA LYS A 163 -1.38 6.85 2.82
C LYS A 163 -1.61 5.33 2.81
N SER A 164 -0.55 4.55 3.01
CA SER A 164 -0.55 3.10 2.82
C SER A 164 -1.36 2.35 3.88
N ALA A 165 -1.30 2.75 5.16
CA ALA A 165 -2.01 2.05 6.22
C ALA A 165 -3.54 2.18 6.11
N ALA A 166 -4.04 3.29 5.55
CA ALA A 166 -5.47 3.47 5.29
C ALA A 166 -6.00 2.46 4.26
N LEU A 167 -5.16 2.04 3.30
CA LEU A 167 -5.54 1.05 2.29
C LEU A 167 -5.61 -0.37 2.88
N LEU A 168 -4.69 -0.72 3.78
CA LEU A 168 -4.76 -2.01 4.49
C LEU A 168 -6.00 -2.05 5.38
N LEU A 169 -6.24 -0.96 6.12
CA LEU A 169 -7.45 -0.81 6.93
C LEU A 169 -8.70 -1.00 6.08
N PHE A 170 -8.77 -0.33 4.92
CA PHE A 170 -9.89 -0.46 3.98
C PHE A 170 -10.12 -1.93 3.62
N ALA A 171 -9.09 -2.64 3.15
CA ALA A 171 -9.23 -4.04 2.74
C ALA A 171 -9.70 -4.96 3.88
N CYS A 172 -9.11 -4.82 5.07
CA CYS A 172 -9.48 -5.60 6.25
C CYS A 172 -10.92 -5.31 6.69
N MET A 173 -11.28 -4.03 6.82
CA MET A 173 -12.60 -3.60 7.29
C MET A 173 -13.72 -3.93 6.30
N THR A 174 -13.46 -3.95 4.99
CA THR A 174 -14.43 -4.45 4.00
C THR A 174 -14.85 -5.87 4.34
N GLY A 175 -13.91 -6.75 4.71
CA GLY A 175 -14.22 -8.13 5.07
C GLY A 175 -15.04 -8.22 6.37
N VAL A 176 -14.64 -7.45 7.38
CA VAL A 176 -15.35 -7.37 8.67
C VAL A 176 -16.80 -6.91 8.49
N MET A 177 -17.01 -5.81 7.78
CA MET A 177 -18.33 -5.22 7.56
C MET A 177 -19.21 -6.12 6.70
N LEU A 178 -18.64 -6.75 5.67
CA LEU A 178 -19.38 -7.71 4.84
C LEU A 178 -19.82 -8.96 5.62
N ALA A 179 -19.12 -9.32 6.69
CA ALA A 179 -19.52 -10.39 7.61
C ALA A 179 -20.64 -9.97 8.58
N GLY A 180 -21.22 -8.77 8.39
CA GLY A 180 -22.33 -8.25 9.20
C GLY A 180 -21.88 -7.61 10.52
N GLN A 181 -20.58 -7.34 10.69
CA GLN A 181 -20.06 -6.65 11.86
C GLN A 181 -20.03 -5.14 11.64
N SER A 182 -20.13 -4.36 12.71
CA SER A 182 -19.85 -2.92 12.66
C SER A 182 -18.34 -2.66 12.63
N TRP A 183 -17.94 -1.40 12.68
CA TRP A 183 -16.53 -1.02 12.76
C TRP A 183 -15.81 -1.72 13.93
N HIS A 184 -14.73 -2.42 13.65
CA HIS A 184 -13.96 -3.17 14.64
C HIS A 184 -12.65 -2.45 14.96
N SER A 185 -12.57 -1.81 16.13
CA SER A 185 -11.43 -0.97 16.52
C SER A 185 -10.10 -1.73 16.53
N THR A 186 -10.05 -2.94 17.07
CA THR A 186 -8.82 -3.74 17.09
C THR A 186 -8.32 -4.10 15.69
N VAL A 187 -9.22 -4.38 14.74
CA VAL A 187 -8.86 -4.63 13.34
C VAL A 187 -8.28 -3.38 12.69
N ALA A 188 -8.93 -2.24 12.90
CA ALA A 188 -8.43 -0.96 12.41
C ALA A 188 -7.05 -0.62 12.99
N GLU A 189 -6.84 -0.87 14.29
CA GLU A 189 -5.56 -0.62 14.96
C GLU A 189 -4.46 -1.53 14.39
N TYR A 190 -4.66 -2.85 14.35
CA TYR A 190 -3.60 -3.74 13.86
C TYR A 190 -3.34 -3.59 12.36
N ALA A 191 -4.36 -3.23 11.56
CA ALA A 191 -4.17 -2.95 10.14
C ALA A 191 -3.31 -1.70 9.94
N THR A 192 -3.44 -0.72 10.85
CA THR A 192 -2.60 0.47 10.87
C THR A 192 -1.16 0.12 11.24
N GLU A 193 -0.96 -0.67 12.29
CA GLU A 193 0.37 -1.09 12.78
C GLU A 193 1.14 -1.87 11.71
N VAL A 194 0.51 -2.86 11.08
CA VAL A 194 1.17 -3.63 10.01
C VAL A 194 1.42 -2.78 8.77
N GLY A 195 0.54 -1.82 8.45
CA GLY A 195 0.77 -0.86 7.38
C GLY A 195 2.00 0.04 7.63
N ILE A 196 2.19 0.49 8.88
CA ILE A 196 3.40 1.24 9.28
C ILE A 196 4.64 0.36 9.15
N ALA A 197 4.59 -0.87 9.66
CA ALA A 197 5.71 -1.81 9.58
C ALA A 197 6.13 -2.08 8.12
N ALA A 198 5.15 -2.28 7.22
CA ALA A 198 5.37 -2.51 5.80
C ALA A 198 5.97 -1.29 5.10
N GLN A 199 5.49 -0.08 5.39
CA GLN A 199 6.06 1.14 4.80
C GLN A 199 7.54 1.33 5.19
N ILE A 200 7.88 1.12 6.47
CA ILE A 200 9.28 1.22 6.91
C ILE A 200 10.15 0.17 6.20
N GLN A 201 9.62 -1.03 5.93
CA GLN A 201 10.36 -2.04 5.16
C GLN A 201 10.56 -1.63 3.70
N ASN A 202 9.57 -0.98 3.08
CA ASN A 202 9.72 -0.43 1.74
C ASN A 202 10.84 0.62 1.72
N ASP A 203 10.78 1.60 2.63
CA ASP A 203 11.78 2.65 2.76
C ASP A 203 13.19 2.08 3.06
N LEU A 204 13.29 1.01 3.86
CA LEU A 204 14.55 0.29 4.10
C LEU A 204 15.14 -0.31 2.82
N ARG A 205 14.29 -0.91 1.97
CA ARG A 205 14.72 -1.48 0.69
C ARG A 205 15.15 -0.37 -0.26
N ASP A 206 14.45 0.76 -0.26
CA ASP A 206 14.65 1.87 -1.20
C ASP A 206 15.79 2.81 -0.79
N LEU A 207 16.14 2.88 0.50
CA LEU A 207 17.25 3.68 1.02
C LEU A 207 18.59 3.36 0.32
N LEU A 208 18.93 2.08 0.19
CA LEU A 208 20.25 1.64 -0.33
C LEU A 208 20.26 1.43 -1.85
N ARG A 209 19.13 1.69 -2.52
CA ARG A 209 19.07 1.67 -3.98
C ARG A 209 19.86 2.84 -4.55
N TRP A 210 20.32 2.64 -5.78
CA TRP A 210 21.11 3.64 -6.51
C TRP A 210 20.64 3.74 -7.97
N ASP A 211 19.33 3.76 -8.13
CA ASP A 211 18.58 3.86 -9.37
C ASP A 211 17.36 4.77 -9.17
N ASP A 212 16.42 4.78 -10.12
CA ASP A 212 15.22 5.63 -10.12
C ASP A 212 14.24 5.33 -8.97
N LYS A 213 14.53 4.35 -8.10
CA LYS A 213 13.76 4.04 -6.89
C LYS A 213 14.50 4.42 -5.59
N SER A 214 15.64 5.10 -5.70
CA SER A 214 16.40 5.52 -4.52
C SER A 214 15.71 6.70 -3.81
N ASP A 215 15.23 6.45 -2.60
CA ASP A 215 14.71 7.50 -1.72
C ASP A 215 15.76 8.58 -1.44
N PHE A 216 17.02 8.17 -1.25
CA PHE A 216 18.12 9.09 -1.04
C PHE A 216 18.32 10.00 -2.26
N LEU A 217 18.47 9.44 -3.47
CA LEU A 217 18.70 10.26 -4.67
C LEU A 217 17.49 11.17 -4.97
N LYS A 218 16.27 10.75 -4.65
CA LYS A 218 15.06 11.58 -4.75
C LYS A 218 14.90 12.61 -3.63
N ARG A 219 15.77 12.60 -2.61
CA ARG A 219 15.64 13.38 -1.37
C ARG A 219 14.31 13.14 -0.66
N LYS A 220 13.74 11.94 -0.80
CA LYS A 220 12.49 11.58 -0.14
C LYS A 220 12.70 11.59 1.37
N ARG A 221 11.77 12.21 2.10
CA ARG A 221 11.83 12.33 3.55
C ARG A 221 11.12 11.16 4.22
N THR A 222 11.82 10.04 4.25
CA THR A 222 11.45 8.84 5.01
C THR A 222 11.97 8.89 6.43
N LEU A 223 11.46 8.01 7.30
CA LEU A 223 11.96 7.83 8.67
C LEU A 223 13.49 7.70 8.73
N LEU A 224 14.08 6.98 7.78
CA LEU A 224 15.51 6.67 7.70
C LEU A 224 16.33 7.89 7.28
N THR A 225 15.85 8.64 6.30
CA THR A 225 16.54 9.85 5.82
C THR A 225 16.47 10.97 6.84
N LEU A 226 15.35 11.14 7.54
CA LEU A 226 15.23 12.07 8.67
C LEU A 226 16.28 11.74 9.74
N TYR A 227 16.38 10.47 10.14
CA TYR A 227 17.38 10.00 11.10
C TYR A 227 18.83 10.30 10.64
N LEU A 228 19.13 10.12 9.34
CA LEU A 228 20.45 10.43 8.78
C LEU A 228 20.75 11.93 8.77
N ILE A 229 19.75 12.78 8.51
CA ILE A 229 19.91 14.25 8.42
C ILE A 229 20.07 14.88 9.80
N GLU A 230 19.44 14.30 10.82
CA GLU A 230 19.60 14.69 12.24
C GLU A 230 20.98 14.35 12.81
N GLY A 231 21.73 13.46 12.15
CA GLY A 231 23.08 13.08 12.57
C GLY A 231 24.05 14.27 12.62
N GLU A 232 24.73 14.44 13.76
CA GLU A 232 25.67 15.55 13.98
C GLU A 232 27.12 15.25 13.54
N ALA A 233 27.40 14.03 13.09
CA ALA A 233 28.75 13.61 12.72
C ALA A 233 29.28 14.45 11.55
N GLU A 234 30.41 15.12 11.75
CA GLU A 234 30.98 16.03 10.74
C GLU A 234 31.31 15.32 9.41
N GLU A 235 31.68 14.05 9.48
CA GLU A 235 31.97 13.22 8.29
C GLU A 235 30.73 12.98 7.41
N ASP A 236 29.52 13.05 8.01
CA ASP A 236 28.22 12.80 7.37
C ASP A 236 27.46 14.09 7.01
N ARG A 237 28.03 15.27 7.32
CA ARG A 237 27.41 16.58 7.05
C ARG A 237 26.99 16.77 5.58
N TRP A 238 27.68 16.10 4.65
CA TRP A 238 27.36 16.13 3.22
C TRP A 238 25.94 15.60 2.90
N ILE A 239 25.41 14.67 3.70
CA ILE A 239 24.03 14.16 3.57
C ILE A 239 23.05 15.31 3.83
N ASN A 240 23.25 16.02 4.95
CA ASN A 240 22.42 17.16 5.30
C ASN A 240 22.55 18.28 4.26
N ASP A 241 23.79 18.59 3.83
CA ASP A 241 24.01 19.59 2.77
C ASP A 241 23.30 19.21 1.45
N TYR A 242 23.26 17.93 1.11
CA TYR A 242 22.51 17.43 -0.05
C TYR A 242 20.99 17.61 0.11
N PHE A 243 20.42 17.24 1.26
CA PHE A 243 18.98 17.43 1.54
C PHE A 243 18.58 18.91 1.65
N GLN A 244 19.50 19.79 2.04
CA GLN A 244 19.31 21.25 2.03
C GLN A 244 19.49 21.87 0.64
N GLY A 245 19.83 21.08 -0.38
CA GLY A 245 20.02 21.55 -1.75
C GLY A 245 21.34 22.27 -2.00
N LYS A 246 22.31 22.20 -1.08
CA LYS A 246 23.66 22.75 -1.26
C LYS A 246 24.52 21.87 -2.18
N LEU A 247 24.20 20.58 -2.27
CA LEU A 247 24.79 19.64 -3.23
C LEU A 247 23.70 19.18 -4.23
N SER A 248 24.09 18.97 -5.48
CA SER A 248 23.25 18.40 -6.54
C SER A 248 23.28 16.87 -6.53
N VAL A 249 22.41 16.24 -7.32
CA VAL A 249 22.42 14.78 -7.52
C VAL A 249 23.76 14.33 -8.10
N ASP A 250 24.33 15.11 -9.03
CA ASP A 250 25.62 14.81 -9.67
C ASP A 250 26.78 14.82 -8.67
N ASP A 251 26.73 15.71 -7.67
CA ASP A 251 27.74 15.78 -6.60
C ASP A 251 27.76 14.53 -5.71
N VAL A 252 26.62 13.85 -5.58
CA VAL A 252 26.46 12.66 -4.74
C VAL A 252 26.42 11.36 -5.55
N ALA A 253 26.35 11.41 -6.88
CA ALA A 253 26.10 10.25 -7.74
C ALA A 253 27.11 9.10 -7.57
N LEU A 254 28.36 9.40 -7.20
CA LEU A 254 29.41 8.42 -6.97
C LEU A 254 29.61 8.05 -5.49
N ASN A 255 28.84 8.63 -4.57
CA ASN A 255 29.00 8.45 -3.12
C ASN A 255 28.29 7.20 -2.58
N ARG A 256 27.92 6.22 -3.42
CA ARG A 256 27.14 5.05 -3.00
C ARG A 256 27.76 4.30 -1.81
N GLU A 257 29.05 3.99 -1.88
CA GLU A 257 29.73 3.27 -0.79
C GLU A 257 29.87 4.14 0.46
N ARG A 258 30.22 5.42 0.29
CA ARG A 258 30.25 6.39 1.40
C ARG A 258 28.90 6.53 2.10
N PHE A 259 27.80 6.50 1.34
CA PHE A 259 26.45 6.55 1.87
C PHE A 259 26.10 5.27 2.65
N ARG A 260 26.51 4.09 2.15
CA ARG A 260 26.35 2.83 2.87
C ARG A 260 27.11 2.86 4.19
N GLU A 261 28.36 3.29 4.19
CA GLU A 261 29.18 3.45 5.41
C GLU A 261 28.53 4.42 6.41
N ALA A 262 27.95 5.54 5.94
CA ALA A 262 27.21 6.47 6.77
C ALA A 262 25.96 5.82 7.41
N CYS A 263 25.20 5.04 6.64
CA CYS A 263 24.04 4.29 7.14
C CYS A 263 24.42 3.27 8.22
N GLU A 264 25.56 2.59 8.05
CA GLU A 264 26.09 1.63 9.03
C GLU A 264 26.58 2.34 10.30
N ARG A 265 27.36 3.41 10.15
CA ARG A 265 27.93 4.18 11.28
C ARG A 265 26.85 4.86 12.13
N THR A 266 25.85 5.47 11.49
CA THR A 266 24.74 6.13 12.19
C THR A 266 23.77 5.13 12.80
N GLY A 267 23.71 3.90 12.26
CA GLY A 267 22.74 2.90 12.67
C GLY A 267 21.35 3.14 12.09
N ALA A 268 21.21 3.95 11.02
CA ALA A 268 19.91 4.26 10.40
C ALA A 268 19.14 3.00 9.99
N ILE A 269 19.82 2.01 9.41
CA ILE A 269 19.23 0.71 9.01
C ILE A 269 18.72 -0.05 10.24
N LEU A 270 19.50 -0.07 11.32
CA LEU A 270 19.13 -0.74 12.57
C LEU A 270 17.92 -0.05 13.20
N TYR A 271 17.92 1.29 13.24
CA TYR A 271 16.81 2.09 13.74
C TYR A 271 15.50 1.76 13.00
N GLY A 272 15.49 1.84 11.66
CA GLY A 272 14.31 1.47 10.89
C GLY A 272 13.88 0.01 11.09
N SER A 273 14.83 -0.91 11.19
CA SER A 273 14.54 -2.33 11.45
C SER A 273 13.88 -2.54 12.81
N VAL A 274 14.33 -1.82 13.85
CA VAL A 274 13.74 -1.85 15.20
C VAL A 274 12.34 -1.24 15.18
N MET A 275 12.15 -0.10 14.53
CA MET A 275 10.84 0.56 14.43
C MET A 275 9.83 -0.30 13.68
N SER A 276 10.20 -0.85 12.52
CA SER A 276 9.35 -1.79 11.78
C SER A 276 8.98 -3.00 12.62
N ARG A 277 9.94 -3.60 13.34
CA ARG A 277 9.69 -4.75 14.22
C ARG A 277 8.79 -4.39 15.40
N MET A 278 8.93 -3.22 16.00
CA MET A 278 8.06 -2.76 17.08
C MET A 278 6.59 -2.70 16.64
N HIS A 279 6.31 -2.06 15.50
CA HIS A 279 4.97 -1.99 14.92
C HIS A 279 4.43 -3.37 14.53
N TYR A 280 5.28 -4.23 13.93
CA TYR A 280 4.88 -5.59 13.61
C TYR A 280 4.53 -6.43 14.85
N ASN A 281 5.33 -6.35 15.92
CA ASN A 281 5.04 -7.04 17.17
C ASN A 281 3.72 -6.56 17.79
N ARG A 282 3.46 -5.24 17.74
CA ARG A 282 2.19 -4.66 18.19
C ARG A 282 1.00 -5.19 17.38
N PHE A 283 1.18 -5.31 16.06
CA PHE A 283 0.22 -5.97 15.18
C PHE A 283 -0.07 -7.42 15.63
N GLU A 284 0.97 -8.23 15.90
CA GLU A 284 0.81 -9.62 16.34
C GLU A 284 0.07 -9.74 17.68
N GLU A 285 0.38 -8.87 18.65
CA GLU A 285 -0.32 -8.80 19.93
C GLU A 285 -1.82 -8.51 19.75
N LEU A 286 -2.14 -7.51 18.94
CA LEU A 286 -3.52 -7.12 18.66
C LEU A 286 -4.28 -8.23 17.91
N LEU A 287 -3.66 -8.86 16.91
CA LEU A 287 -4.23 -10.00 16.20
C LEU A 287 -4.42 -11.22 17.13
N GLY A 288 -3.53 -11.40 18.10
CA GLY A 288 -3.67 -12.40 19.15
C GLY A 288 -4.89 -12.16 20.04
N SER A 289 -5.21 -10.89 20.32
CA SER A 289 -6.25 -10.48 21.26
C SER A 289 -7.69 -10.68 20.79
N ILE A 290 -7.94 -10.67 19.47
CA ILE A 290 -9.30 -10.85 18.90
C ILE A 290 -9.79 -12.29 19.15
N GLN A 291 -11.08 -12.53 19.42
CA GLN A 291 -11.58 -13.87 19.80
C GLN A 291 -11.96 -14.75 18.59
N GLU A 292 -11.91 -14.17 17.40
CA GLU A 292 -12.38 -14.71 16.13
C GLU A 292 -11.48 -15.85 15.59
N ALA A 293 -12.03 -16.57 14.61
CA ALA A 293 -11.61 -17.93 14.26
C ALA A 293 -10.12 -18.11 13.91
N SER A 294 -9.51 -19.06 14.61
CA SER A 294 -8.07 -19.35 14.65
C SER A 294 -7.35 -19.68 13.32
N PRO A 295 -7.90 -20.39 12.31
CA PRO A 295 -7.12 -20.72 11.11
C PRO A 295 -6.85 -19.51 10.21
N TRP A 296 -7.73 -18.50 10.23
CA TRP A 296 -7.62 -17.32 9.37
C TRP A 296 -6.57 -16.33 9.87
N LYS A 297 -6.30 -16.31 11.17
CA LYS A 297 -5.18 -15.54 11.74
C LYS A 297 -3.83 -16.06 11.25
N SER A 298 -3.61 -17.38 11.31
CA SER A 298 -2.39 -18.00 10.79
C SER A 298 -2.24 -17.80 9.29
N THR A 299 -3.36 -17.80 8.55
CA THR A 299 -3.38 -17.48 7.12
C THR A 299 -2.92 -16.05 6.85
N PHE A 300 -3.44 -15.08 7.62
CA PHE A 300 -3.07 -13.68 7.48
C PHE A 300 -1.56 -13.48 7.69
N LEU A 301 -1.02 -14.08 8.76
CA LEU A 301 0.42 -14.04 9.03
C LEU A 301 1.25 -14.67 7.89
N GLN A 302 0.78 -15.78 7.30
CA GLN A 302 1.47 -16.41 6.18
C GLN A 302 1.54 -15.51 4.94
N ILE A 303 0.46 -14.77 4.63
CA ILE A 303 0.46 -13.83 3.50
C ILE A 303 1.45 -12.70 3.74
N LEU A 304 1.45 -12.09 4.92
CA LEU A 304 2.38 -11.01 5.26
C LEU A 304 3.85 -11.47 5.28
N ASN A 305 4.10 -12.72 5.72
CA ASN A 305 5.47 -13.25 5.77
C ASN A 305 6.01 -13.71 4.41
N GLN A 306 5.16 -13.84 3.38
CA GLN A 306 5.61 -14.04 2.01
C GLN A 306 6.21 -12.77 1.39
N GLU A 307 5.95 -11.59 1.97
CA GLU A 307 6.54 -10.31 1.51
C GLU A 307 7.95 -10.04 2.06
N THR A 308 8.32 -10.70 3.16
CA THR A 308 9.57 -10.45 3.90
C THR A 308 10.68 -11.45 3.57
N ALA A 309 10.42 -12.44 2.71
CA ALA A 309 11.35 -13.49 2.28
C ALA A 309 11.78 -13.29 0.83
#